data_AF-A0A9N8R1B4-F1
#
_entry.id   AF-A0A9N8R1B4-F1
#
_cell.length_a   1.000
_cell.length_b   1.000
_cell.length_c   1.000
_cell.angle_alpha   90.00
_cell.angle_beta   90.00
_cell.angle_gamma   90.00
#
_symmetry.space_group_name_H-M   'P 1'
#
loop_
_entity.id
_entity.type
_entity.pdbx_description
1 polymer ?
#
loop_
_entity_poly.entity_id
_entity_poly.type
_entity_poly.pdbx_seq_one_letter_code
_entity_poly.pdbx_strand_id
1 'polypeptide(L)'
;MFHKVPPGIKTYAFCTIRYLRLFSGQPYGWTSLARAAAATSSDPQIITSGWSMKIGYARVSTEEQNLELQLDALSHAGCDFLFTDHGVSGANFSRPGLDAALAKVSEGDSLVVWRLDRLGRSLSKLVDLLTHLGNRNIDFVSLNEAINTSTPGGILVFHMMAALAEFERTLISERTRAGIAAARARGKEIGRKRSLTPVQRAHALAMLNCQSQAEVAQKFNVHPRTLRRLLQEESKNASLASDKELTVP
;
A
#
# COMPACT_ATOMS: atom_id res chain seq x y z
N MET A 1 32.18 37.75 -0.53
CA MET A 1 32.29 36.28 -0.70
C MET A 1 31.09 35.84 -1.53
N PHE A 2 31.29 35.74 -2.85
CA PHE A 2 30.32 35.17 -3.78
C PHE A 2 30.43 33.65 -3.75
N HIS A 3 29.30 32.94 -3.79
CA HIS A 3 29.08 31.64 -4.45
C HIS A 3 27.65 31.18 -4.09
N LYS A 4 26.84 30.54 -4.94
CA LYS A 4 26.70 30.40 -6.39
C LYS A 4 25.39 29.59 -6.51
N VAL A 5 24.40 30.10 -7.24
CA VAL A 5 23.14 29.38 -7.55
C VAL A 5 23.41 28.34 -8.64
N PRO A 6 22.68 27.20 -8.63
CA PRO A 6 22.04 26.75 -9.87
C PRO A 6 20.59 26.26 -9.70
N PRO A 7 19.84 26.09 -10.81
CA PRO A 7 18.45 26.50 -10.92
C PRO A 7 17.46 25.34 -11.10
N GLY A 8 16.17 25.59 -10.85
CA GLY A 8 15.12 24.70 -11.31
C GLY A 8 13.72 25.11 -10.85
N ILE A 9 12.83 25.28 -11.83
CA ILE A 9 11.37 25.36 -11.75
C ILE A 9 10.80 26.78 -11.77
N LYS A 10 10.41 27.14 -12.99
CA LYS A 10 9.65 28.32 -13.37
C LYS A 10 8.17 28.11 -12.99
N THR A 11 7.60 29.14 -12.37
CA THR A 11 6.25 29.71 -12.61
C THR A 11 5.04 28.77 -12.70
N TYR A 12 4.21 28.77 -11.66
CA TYR A 12 2.75 28.87 -11.80
C TYR A 12 2.24 29.82 -10.72
N ALA A 13 1.95 31.06 -11.10
CA ALA A 13 1.36 32.07 -10.24
C ALA A 13 -0.01 32.48 -10.81
N PHE A 14 -1.03 32.12 -10.05
CA PHE A 14 -2.26 32.88 -9.80
C PHE A 14 -3.15 33.28 -10.99
N CYS A 15 -4.15 32.44 -11.25
CA CYS A 15 -5.44 32.88 -11.76
C CYS A 15 -6.43 32.97 -10.59
N THR A 16 -6.65 34.17 -10.08
CA THR A 16 -7.76 34.44 -9.14
C THR A 16 -8.63 35.52 -9.76
N ILE A 17 -9.66 35.08 -10.46
CA ILE A 17 -10.78 35.92 -10.90
C ILE A 17 -11.57 36.30 -9.65
N ARG A 18 -11.53 37.58 -9.26
CA ARG A 18 -12.42 38.16 -8.26
C ARG A 18 -13.27 39.24 -8.92
N TYR A 19 -14.57 38.97 -8.97
CA TYR A 19 -15.66 39.89 -9.22
C TYR A 19 -15.42 41.25 -8.55
N LEU A 20 -15.53 42.35 -9.31
CA LEU A 20 -16.19 43.55 -8.83
C LEU A 20 -16.78 44.36 -9.99
N ARG A 21 -18.08 44.58 -9.88
CA ARG A 21 -18.97 45.42 -10.66
C ARG A 21 -18.86 46.84 -10.10
N LEU A 22 -18.65 47.88 -10.93
CA LEU A 22 -19.21 49.24 -10.80
C LEU A 22 -18.65 50.22 -11.88
N PHE A 23 -19.56 50.66 -12.74
CA PHE A 23 -19.70 52.01 -13.33
C PHE A 23 -18.46 52.81 -13.81
N SER A 24 -18.37 53.02 -15.12
CA SER A 24 -18.46 54.36 -15.76
C SER A 24 -18.29 54.31 -17.29
N GLY A 25 -19.13 55.06 -18.02
CA GLY A 25 -18.77 55.74 -19.27
C GLY A 25 -18.69 54.95 -20.59
N GLN A 26 -19.77 54.97 -21.36
CA GLN A 26 -19.76 54.94 -22.85
C GLN A 26 -19.16 56.27 -23.39
N PRO A 27 -18.95 56.54 -24.73
CA PRO A 27 -19.30 55.75 -25.93
C PRO A 27 -18.28 55.83 -27.13
N TYR A 28 -18.63 55.15 -28.23
CA TYR A 28 -18.24 55.33 -29.65
C TYR A 28 -16.89 54.81 -30.17
N GLY A 29 -16.94 54.06 -31.28
CA GLY A 29 -15.77 53.75 -32.11
C GLY A 29 -15.92 52.50 -32.97
N TRP A 30 -16.89 52.46 -33.88
CA TRP A 30 -16.91 51.51 -35.00
C TRP A 30 -16.02 52.05 -36.12
N THR A 31 -15.04 51.25 -36.57
CA THR A 31 -14.14 51.34 -37.75
C THR A 31 -12.74 50.96 -37.27
N SER A 32 -11.87 50.22 -37.97
CA SER A 32 -11.84 49.50 -39.23
C SER A 32 -10.45 48.84 -39.29
N LEU A 33 -10.30 47.78 -40.09
CA LEU A 33 -9.03 47.27 -40.65
C LEU A 33 -8.07 46.46 -39.77
N ALA A 34 -8.15 45.13 -39.91
CA ALA A 34 -7.05 44.28 -40.41
C ALA A 34 -7.61 42.86 -40.58
N ARG A 35 -8.14 42.49 -41.74
CA ARG A 35 -7.41 41.97 -42.91
C ARG A 35 -6.52 40.75 -42.57
N ALA A 36 -7.07 39.59 -42.93
CA ALA A 36 -6.40 38.43 -43.50
C ALA A 36 -5.23 37.80 -42.74
N ALA A 37 -5.53 36.68 -42.07
CA ALA A 37 -4.72 35.48 -42.17
C ALA A 37 -5.66 34.26 -42.08
N ALA A 38 -6.29 33.94 -43.20
CA ALA A 38 -6.80 32.60 -43.44
C ALA A 38 -5.59 31.68 -43.57
N ALA A 39 -5.06 31.24 -42.42
CA ALA A 39 -4.12 30.15 -42.36
C ALA A 39 -4.94 28.89 -42.13
N THR A 40 -5.02 28.10 -43.18
CA THR A 40 -5.43 26.70 -43.22
C THR A 40 -4.59 25.93 -42.20
N SER A 41 -5.09 25.76 -40.97
CA SER A 41 -4.65 24.69 -40.08
C SER A 41 -5.82 23.73 -39.93
N SER A 42 -5.95 22.87 -40.93
CA SER A 42 -6.57 21.56 -40.77
C SER A 42 -5.69 20.71 -39.84
N ASP A 43 -5.63 21.08 -38.57
CA ASP A 43 -5.28 20.15 -37.51
C ASP A 43 -6.62 19.68 -36.93
N PRO A 44 -7.05 18.44 -37.18
CA PRO A 44 -8.11 17.88 -36.39
C PRO A 44 -7.56 17.85 -34.97
N GLN A 45 -8.06 18.73 -34.09
CA GLN A 45 -7.94 18.48 -32.67
C GLN A 45 -8.49 17.08 -32.46
N ILE A 46 -7.59 16.12 -32.23
CA ILE A 46 -7.95 14.84 -31.68
C ILE A 46 -8.47 15.20 -30.29
N ILE A 47 -9.76 15.48 -30.22
CA ILE A 47 -10.55 15.29 -29.02
C ILE A 47 -10.42 13.79 -28.79
N THR A 48 -9.34 13.39 -28.12
CA THR A 48 -9.38 12.17 -27.33
C THR A 48 -10.45 12.49 -26.31
N SER A 49 -11.68 12.16 -26.69
CA SER A 49 -12.79 12.02 -25.77
C SER A 49 -12.33 10.91 -24.84
N GLY A 50 -11.54 11.29 -23.83
CA GLY A 50 -11.13 10.42 -22.75
C GLY A 50 -12.41 10.06 -22.02
N TRP A 51 -13.08 9.01 -22.49
CA TRP A 51 -14.11 8.36 -21.72
C TRP A 51 -13.43 7.86 -20.47
N SER A 52 -13.69 8.53 -19.35
CA SER A 52 -13.35 8.03 -18.03
C SER A 52 -14.13 6.73 -17.85
N MET A 53 -13.43 5.60 -17.91
CA MET A 53 -14.06 4.30 -17.79
C MET A 53 -14.36 4.04 -16.32
N LYS A 54 -15.53 3.45 -16.05
CA LYS A 54 -15.92 3.03 -14.71
C LYS A 54 -15.78 1.52 -14.59
N ILE A 55 -14.86 1.08 -13.74
CA ILE A 55 -14.62 -0.34 -13.49
C ILE A 55 -15.29 -0.71 -12.16
N GLY A 56 -16.34 -1.51 -12.23
CA GLY A 56 -17.05 -2.05 -11.07
C GLY A 56 -16.36 -3.27 -10.46
N TYR A 57 -16.31 -3.34 -9.14
CA TYR A 57 -15.88 -4.53 -8.42
C TYR A 57 -16.88 -4.94 -7.33
N ALA A 58 -17.24 -6.22 -7.33
CA ALA A 58 -18.10 -6.83 -6.32
C ALA A 58 -17.48 -8.10 -5.73
N ARG A 59 -17.76 -8.37 -4.45
CA ARG A 59 -17.24 -9.55 -3.73
C ARG A 59 -18.38 -10.36 -3.14
N VAL A 60 -18.35 -11.67 -3.35
CA VAL A 60 -19.39 -12.62 -2.93
C VAL A 60 -18.83 -13.56 -1.88
N SER A 61 -19.33 -13.46 -0.65
CA SER A 61 -19.19 -14.53 0.33
C SER A 61 -20.55 -15.22 0.47
N THR A 62 -20.72 -16.34 -0.24
CA THR A 62 -21.71 -17.41 0.02
C THR A 62 -23.21 -17.09 0.02
N GLU A 63 -23.65 -15.83 -0.01
CA GLU A 63 -25.09 -15.45 -0.08
C GLU A 63 -25.44 -14.86 -1.45
N GLU A 64 -26.18 -15.61 -2.26
CA GLU A 64 -26.57 -15.26 -3.63
C GLU A 64 -27.51 -14.03 -3.68
N GLN A 65 -28.36 -13.83 -2.66
CA GLN A 65 -29.30 -12.70 -2.62
C GLN A 65 -28.63 -11.33 -2.51
N ASN A 66 -27.42 -11.26 -1.95
CA ASN A 66 -26.67 -10.01 -1.83
C ASN A 66 -25.89 -9.67 -3.11
N LEU A 67 -25.81 -10.58 -4.08
CA LEU A 67 -25.05 -10.39 -5.32
C LEU A 67 -25.82 -9.56 -6.33
N GLU A 68 -27.07 -9.92 -6.61
CA GLU A 68 -27.90 -9.21 -7.59
C GLU A 68 -28.03 -7.73 -7.24
N LEU A 69 -28.26 -7.41 -5.96
CA LEU A 69 -28.29 -6.03 -5.47
C LEU A 69 -26.99 -5.26 -5.70
N GLN A 70 -25.83 -5.94 -5.61
CA GLN A 70 -24.53 -5.33 -5.87
C GLN A 70 -24.31 -5.08 -7.36
N LEU A 71 -24.63 -6.07 -8.19
CA LEU A 71 -24.50 -5.99 -9.64
C LEU A 71 -25.42 -4.90 -10.18
N ASP A 72 -26.68 -4.90 -9.75
CA ASP A 72 -27.66 -3.89 -10.15
C ASP A 72 -27.20 -2.48 -9.76
N ALA A 73 -26.70 -2.28 -8.55
CA ALA A 73 -26.19 -0.99 -8.11
C ALA A 73 -25.00 -0.52 -8.96
N LEU A 74 -24.06 -1.42 -9.29
CA LEU A 74 -22.89 -1.10 -10.12
C LEU A 74 -23.27 -0.85 -11.58
N SER A 75 -24.23 -1.60 -12.13
CA SER A 75 -24.77 -1.38 -13.46
C SER A 75 -25.52 -0.05 -13.55
N HIS A 76 -26.33 0.30 -12.53
CA HIS A 76 -27.00 1.61 -12.45
C HIS A 76 -26.01 2.77 -12.30
N ALA A 77 -24.84 2.55 -11.68
CA ALA A 77 -23.78 3.55 -11.59
C ALA A 77 -23.05 3.80 -12.94
N GLY A 78 -23.36 2.99 -13.96
CA GLY A 78 -22.79 3.08 -15.31
C GLY A 78 -21.38 2.50 -15.40
N CYS A 79 -21.12 1.36 -14.73
CA CYS A 79 -19.84 0.66 -14.87
C CYS A 79 -19.73 -0.04 -16.23
N ASP A 80 -18.64 0.20 -16.95
CA ASP A 80 -18.36 -0.39 -18.28
C ASP A 80 -17.88 -1.83 -18.18
N PHE A 81 -17.06 -2.11 -17.16
CA PHE A 81 -16.54 -3.45 -16.86
C PHE A 81 -16.85 -3.79 -15.43
N LEU A 82 -17.16 -5.06 -15.18
CA LEU A 82 -17.53 -5.52 -13.86
C LEU A 82 -16.78 -6.81 -13.53
N PHE A 83 -16.09 -6.79 -12.39
CA PHE A 83 -15.27 -7.89 -11.90
C PHE A 83 -15.84 -8.42 -10.59
N THR A 84 -15.89 -9.75 -10.46
CA THR A 84 -16.43 -10.41 -9.27
C THR A 84 -15.42 -11.39 -8.67
N ASP A 85 -15.37 -11.44 -7.33
CA ASP A 85 -14.66 -12.50 -6.60
C ASP A 85 -15.68 -13.38 -5.86
N HIS A 86 -15.72 -14.68 -6.19
CA HIS A 86 -16.63 -15.66 -5.60
C HIS A 86 -15.96 -16.47 -4.48
N GLY A 87 -16.62 -16.59 -3.33
CA GLY A 87 -16.16 -17.45 -2.21
C GLY A 87 -14.91 -16.93 -1.50
N VAL A 88 -14.42 -15.73 -1.83
CA VAL A 88 -13.22 -15.17 -1.23
C VAL A 88 -13.57 -14.41 0.05
N SER A 89 -13.20 -15.01 1.19
CA SER A 89 -13.23 -14.32 2.48
C SER A 89 -12.30 -13.10 2.46
N GLY A 90 -12.73 -11.99 3.07
CA GLY A 90 -11.93 -10.76 3.16
C GLY A 90 -10.56 -10.93 3.87
N ALA A 91 -10.31 -12.10 4.47
CA ALA A 91 -9.03 -12.49 5.06
C ALA A 91 -7.99 -12.98 4.03
N ASN A 92 -8.42 -13.53 2.89
CA ASN A 92 -7.51 -14.05 1.87
C ASN A 92 -6.84 -12.93 1.07
N PHE A 93 -5.54 -13.10 0.84
CA PHE A 93 -4.67 -12.13 0.17
C PHE A 93 -4.75 -12.21 -1.36
N SER A 94 -5.04 -13.39 -1.91
CA SER A 94 -5.20 -13.58 -3.36
C SER A 94 -6.66 -13.33 -3.74
N ARG A 95 -6.86 -12.36 -4.63
CA ARG A 95 -8.18 -11.89 -5.07
C ARG A 95 -8.16 -11.69 -6.58
N PRO A 96 -8.33 -12.78 -7.36
CA PRO A 96 -8.15 -12.72 -8.79
C PRO A 96 -9.08 -11.71 -9.48
N GLY A 97 -10.31 -11.52 -8.97
CA GLY A 97 -11.25 -10.53 -9.50
C GLY A 97 -10.79 -9.09 -9.25
N LEU A 98 -10.38 -8.77 -8.03
CA LEU A 98 -9.83 -7.44 -7.72
C LEU A 98 -8.52 -7.17 -8.48
N ASP A 99 -7.64 -8.15 -8.55
CA ASP A 99 -6.36 -8.02 -9.27
C ASP A 99 -6.59 -7.77 -10.77
N ALA A 100 -7.57 -8.45 -11.37
CA ALA A 100 -7.98 -8.21 -12.76
C ALA A 100 -8.58 -6.81 -12.96
N ALA A 101 -9.39 -6.33 -12.01
CA ALA A 101 -9.92 -4.97 -12.04
C ALA A 101 -8.78 -3.92 -11.98
N LEU A 102 -7.84 -4.09 -11.06
CA LEU A 102 -6.68 -3.20 -10.89
C LEU A 102 -5.72 -3.22 -12.09
N ALA A 103 -5.65 -4.34 -12.81
CA ALA A 103 -4.88 -4.46 -14.05
C ALA A 103 -5.55 -3.78 -15.24
N LYS A 104 -6.90 -3.71 -15.23
CA LYS A 104 -7.69 -3.10 -16.31
C LYS A 104 -7.76 -1.58 -16.19
N VAL A 105 -7.86 -1.07 -14.97
CA VAL A 105 -7.97 0.36 -14.66
C VAL A 105 -6.70 1.10 -15.10
N SER A 106 -6.90 2.22 -15.80
CA SER A 106 -5.85 3.13 -16.26
C SER A 106 -6.00 4.52 -15.64
N GLU A 107 -5.04 5.41 -15.89
CA GLU A 107 -5.10 6.81 -15.45
C GLU A 107 -6.34 7.51 -16.00
N GLY A 108 -7.06 8.24 -15.15
CA GLY A 108 -8.32 8.92 -15.48
C GLY A 108 -9.59 8.04 -15.38
N ASP A 109 -9.43 6.74 -15.14
CA ASP A 109 -10.54 5.84 -14.88
C ASP A 109 -10.97 5.89 -13.41
N SER A 110 -12.17 5.36 -13.14
CA SER A 110 -12.73 5.24 -11.79
C SER A 110 -12.95 3.77 -11.41
N LEU A 111 -12.41 3.36 -10.27
CA LEU A 111 -12.78 2.09 -9.62
C LEU A 111 -14.01 2.32 -8.75
N VAL A 112 -15.11 1.64 -9.08
CA VAL A 112 -16.40 1.74 -8.42
C VAL A 112 -16.66 0.47 -7.61
N VAL A 113 -17.04 0.62 -6.35
CA VAL A 113 -17.47 -0.48 -5.49
C VAL A 113 -18.80 -0.15 -4.84
N TRP A 114 -19.58 -1.19 -4.53
CA TRP A 114 -20.84 -0.97 -3.82
C TRP A 114 -20.62 -0.48 -2.38
N ARG A 115 -19.68 -1.12 -1.66
CA ARG A 115 -19.31 -0.79 -0.29
C ARG A 115 -17.83 -0.98 -0.01
N LEU A 116 -17.28 -0.20 0.91
CA LEU A 116 -15.88 -0.29 1.35
C LEU A 116 -15.50 -1.67 1.94
N ASP A 117 -16.42 -2.34 2.66
CA ASP A 117 -16.15 -3.64 3.29
C ASP A 117 -15.90 -4.78 2.26
N ARG A 118 -16.21 -4.52 0.98
CA ARG A 118 -15.95 -5.45 -0.12
C ARG A 118 -14.49 -5.43 -0.56
N LEU A 119 -13.75 -4.34 -0.30
CA LEU A 119 -12.32 -4.22 -0.58
C LEU A 119 -11.44 -4.78 0.55
N GLY A 120 -11.90 -4.87 1.79
CA GLY A 120 -11.11 -5.49 2.85
C GLY A 120 -11.71 -5.39 4.23
N ARG A 121 -11.25 -6.27 5.15
CA ARG A 121 -11.59 -6.23 6.58
C ARG A 121 -10.67 -5.33 7.42
N SER A 122 -9.57 -4.87 6.84
CA SER A 122 -8.58 -4.05 7.54
C SER A 122 -8.58 -2.66 6.94
N LEU A 123 -8.84 -1.64 7.77
CA LEU A 123 -8.82 -0.24 7.35
C LEU A 123 -7.46 0.13 6.74
N SER A 124 -6.36 -0.37 7.32
CA SER A 124 -5.01 -0.19 6.78
C SER A 124 -4.85 -0.68 5.34
N LYS A 125 -5.33 -1.89 5.02
CA LYS A 125 -5.26 -2.43 3.66
C LYS A 125 -6.08 -1.62 2.67
N LEU A 126 -7.25 -1.13 3.09
CA LEU A 126 -8.08 -0.27 2.26
C LEU A 126 -7.35 1.04 1.94
N VAL A 127 -6.79 1.70 2.96
CA VAL A 127 -6.03 2.95 2.79
C VAL A 127 -4.82 2.74 1.90
N ASP A 128 -4.08 1.64 2.06
CA ASP A 128 -2.92 1.32 1.23
C ASP A 128 -3.34 1.13 -0.25
N LEU A 129 -4.46 0.45 -0.52
CA LEU A 129 -5.02 0.29 -1.86
C LEU A 129 -5.44 1.63 -2.48
N LEU A 130 -6.18 2.45 -1.73
CA LEU A 130 -6.64 3.75 -2.20
C LEU A 130 -5.48 4.71 -2.45
N THR A 131 -4.44 4.70 -1.60
CA THR A 131 -3.20 5.45 -1.83
C THR A 131 -2.53 5.01 -3.14
N HIS A 132 -2.49 3.71 -3.40
CA HIS A 132 -1.93 3.17 -4.63
C HIS A 132 -2.72 3.59 -5.88
N LEU A 133 -4.06 3.65 -5.79
CA LEU A 133 -4.91 4.17 -6.86
C LEU A 133 -4.68 5.67 -7.10
N GLY A 134 -4.66 6.47 -6.03
CA GLY A 134 -4.41 7.91 -6.11
C GLY A 134 -3.05 8.24 -6.74
N ASN A 135 -2.00 7.48 -6.41
CA ASN A 135 -0.67 7.64 -7.02
C ASN A 135 -0.65 7.37 -8.54
N ARG A 136 -1.65 6.63 -9.06
CA ARG A 136 -1.81 6.33 -10.49
C ARG A 136 -2.86 7.23 -11.15
N ASN A 137 -3.31 8.30 -10.49
CA ASN A 137 -4.39 9.19 -10.93
C ASN A 137 -5.67 8.42 -11.30
N ILE A 138 -6.00 7.41 -10.48
CA ILE A 138 -7.22 6.63 -10.57
C ILE A 138 -8.19 7.13 -9.51
N ASP A 139 -9.41 7.43 -9.90
CA ASP A 139 -10.47 7.80 -8.99
C ASP A 139 -11.10 6.57 -8.33
N PHE A 140 -11.56 6.74 -7.11
CA PHE A 140 -12.23 5.70 -6.34
C PHE A 140 -13.60 6.19 -5.89
N VAL A 141 -14.61 5.34 -6.12
CA VAL A 141 -16.00 5.62 -5.77
C VAL A 141 -16.60 4.48 -4.98
N SER A 142 -17.15 4.78 -3.80
CA SER A 142 -18.03 3.87 -3.07
C SER A 142 -19.47 4.36 -3.14
N LEU A 143 -20.37 3.51 -3.63
CA LEU A 143 -21.77 3.88 -3.86
C LEU A 143 -22.56 4.10 -2.56
N ASN A 144 -22.47 3.18 -1.59
CA ASN A 144 -23.25 3.29 -0.35
C ASN A 144 -22.71 4.34 0.62
N GLU A 145 -21.39 4.47 0.72
CA GLU A 145 -20.77 5.44 1.63
C GLU A 145 -20.64 6.83 0.99
N ALA A 146 -21.05 7.00 -0.27
CA ALA A 146 -20.96 8.23 -1.05
C ALA A 146 -19.55 8.86 -1.04
N ILE A 147 -18.51 8.04 -0.97
CA ILE A 147 -17.12 8.47 -0.97
C ILE A 147 -16.64 8.51 -2.42
N ASN A 148 -16.19 9.68 -2.86
CA ASN A 148 -15.61 9.86 -4.20
C ASN A 148 -14.30 10.66 -4.11
N THR A 149 -13.17 10.03 -4.42
CA THR A 149 -11.84 10.67 -4.37
C THR A 149 -11.60 11.67 -5.48
N SER A 150 -12.50 11.81 -6.47
CA SER A 150 -12.44 12.91 -7.45
C SER A 150 -12.92 14.24 -6.87
N THR A 151 -13.62 14.20 -5.72
CA THR A 151 -14.15 15.39 -5.05
C THR A 151 -13.25 15.83 -3.90
N PRO A 152 -13.07 17.15 -3.66
CA PRO A 152 -12.30 17.63 -2.50
C PRO A 152 -12.83 17.11 -1.16
N GLY A 153 -14.15 16.92 -1.05
CA GLY A 153 -14.79 16.34 0.14
C GLY A 153 -14.43 14.86 0.34
N GLY A 154 -14.46 14.05 -0.72
CA GLY A 154 -14.06 12.65 -0.61
C GLY A 154 -12.56 12.47 -0.37
N ILE A 155 -11.70 13.34 -0.91
CA ILE A 155 -10.27 13.39 -0.60
C ILE A 155 -10.05 13.66 0.91
N LEU A 156 -10.80 14.61 1.49
CA LEU A 156 -10.72 14.89 2.92
C LEU A 156 -11.11 13.66 3.78
N VAL A 157 -12.23 13.01 3.45
CA VAL A 157 -12.67 11.79 4.15
C VAL A 157 -11.62 10.70 4.02
N PHE A 158 -11.03 10.53 2.83
CA PHE A 158 -9.96 9.58 2.60
C PHE A 158 -8.73 9.85 3.48
N HIS A 159 -8.23 11.09 3.54
CA HIS A 159 -7.09 11.42 4.40
C HIS A 159 -7.39 11.22 5.89
N MET A 160 -8.61 11.49 6.33
CA MET A 160 -9.02 11.22 7.71
C MET A 160 -9.02 9.71 8.01
N MET A 161 -9.53 8.88 7.09
CA MET A 161 -9.46 7.42 7.22
C MET A 161 -8.01 6.93 7.21
N ALA A 162 -7.15 7.53 6.40
CA ALA A 162 -5.73 7.19 6.35
C ALA A 162 -5.02 7.45 7.68
N ALA A 163 -5.24 8.64 8.26
CA ALA A 163 -4.71 9.00 9.57
C ALA A 163 -5.20 8.05 10.68
N LEU A 164 -6.50 7.69 10.65
CA LEU A 164 -7.06 6.74 11.60
C LEU A 164 -6.42 5.35 11.47
N ALA A 165 -6.18 4.90 10.24
CA ALA A 165 -5.54 3.61 9.99
C ALA A 165 -4.09 3.55 10.48
N GLU A 166 -3.35 4.65 10.36
CA GLU A 166 -1.99 4.78 10.89
C GLU A 166 -1.99 4.79 12.43
N PHE A 167 -2.94 5.51 13.02
CA PHE A 167 -3.14 5.53 14.47
C PHE A 167 -3.42 4.14 15.04
N GLU A 168 -4.36 3.39 14.44
CA GLU A 168 -4.66 2.00 14.86
C GLU A 168 -3.43 1.08 14.74
N ARG A 169 -2.70 1.16 13.63
CA ARG A 169 -1.46 0.39 13.41
C ARG A 169 -0.44 0.68 14.52
N THR A 170 -0.27 1.94 14.86
CA THR A 170 0.65 2.40 15.91
C THR A 170 0.24 1.85 17.28
N LEU A 171 -1.03 1.97 17.66
CA LEU A 171 -1.54 1.45 18.93
C LEU A 171 -1.34 -0.07 19.09
N ILE A 172 -1.59 -0.85 18.03
CA ILE A 172 -1.38 -2.31 18.06
C ILE A 172 0.10 -2.64 18.25
N SER A 173 0.99 -1.92 17.55
CA SER A 173 2.44 -2.07 17.67
C SER A 173 2.93 -1.74 19.08
N GLU A 174 2.47 -0.63 19.65
CA GLU A 174 2.81 -0.20 21.01
C GLU A 174 2.40 -1.23 22.05
N ARG A 175 1.16 -1.73 21.98
CA ARG A 175 0.66 -2.77 22.88
C ARG A 175 1.48 -4.05 22.78
N THR A 176 1.84 -4.45 21.56
CA THR A 176 2.65 -5.65 21.32
C THR A 176 4.05 -5.48 21.92
N ARG A 177 4.68 -4.32 21.70
CA ARG A 177 5.99 -3.98 22.26
C ARG A 177 5.97 -3.96 23.79
N ALA A 178 4.95 -3.36 24.39
CA ALA A 178 4.77 -3.34 25.84
C ALA A 178 4.58 -4.77 26.41
N GLY A 179 3.78 -5.60 25.73
CA GLY A 179 3.59 -7.01 26.11
C GLY A 179 4.87 -7.83 26.03
N ILE A 180 5.67 -7.64 24.97
CA ILE A 180 6.99 -8.26 24.80
C ILE A 180 7.96 -7.78 25.89
N ALA A 181 8.01 -6.47 26.18
CA ALA A 181 8.86 -5.92 27.23
C ALA A 181 8.50 -6.50 28.61
N ALA A 182 7.22 -6.55 28.95
CA ALA A 182 6.74 -7.15 30.19
C ALA A 182 7.04 -8.66 30.28
N ALA A 183 6.90 -9.40 29.17
CA ALA A 183 7.27 -10.82 29.14
C ALA A 183 8.78 -11.03 29.35
N ARG A 184 9.62 -10.17 28.75
CA ARG A 184 11.07 -10.19 28.93
C ARG A 184 11.46 -9.86 30.37
N ALA A 185 10.82 -8.86 30.98
CA ALA A 185 11.04 -8.51 32.39
C ALA A 185 10.67 -9.66 33.35
N ARG A 186 9.65 -10.46 33.01
CA ARG A 186 9.30 -11.70 33.74
C ARG A 186 10.19 -12.90 33.42
N GLY A 187 11.27 -12.72 32.66
CA GLY A 187 12.21 -13.78 32.30
C GLY A 187 11.70 -14.78 31.26
N LYS A 188 10.58 -14.50 30.58
CA LYS A 188 10.07 -15.39 29.53
C LYS A 188 10.97 -15.26 28.29
N GLU A 189 11.51 -16.38 27.82
CA GLU A 189 12.24 -16.40 26.54
C GLU A 189 11.29 -16.05 25.39
N ILE A 190 11.63 -14.99 24.65
CA ILE A 190 10.85 -14.48 23.51
C ILE A 190 11.54 -14.92 22.23
N GLY A 191 10.78 -15.47 21.29
CA GLY A 191 11.26 -15.86 19.96
C GLY A 191 11.14 -17.36 19.70
N ARG A 192 11.74 -17.81 18.60
CA ARG A 192 11.72 -19.22 18.18
C ARG A 192 12.53 -20.06 19.16
N LYS A 193 11.91 -21.10 19.73
CA LYS A 193 12.63 -22.11 20.52
C LYS A 193 13.75 -22.73 19.68
N ARG A 194 14.90 -22.98 20.32
CA ARG A 194 16.03 -23.65 19.67
C ARG A 194 15.62 -25.05 19.22
N SER A 195 16.10 -25.48 18.05
CA SER A 195 15.78 -26.79 17.47
C SER A 195 16.37 -27.97 18.26
N LEU A 196 17.46 -27.75 19.01
CA LEU A 196 18.12 -28.76 19.84
C LEU A 196 18.11 -28.33 21.29
N THR A 197 17.85 -29.29 22.19
CA THR A 197 17.99 -29.10 23.63
C THR A 197 19.48 -28.96 24.02
N PRO A 198 19.81 -28.43 25.20
CA PRO A 198 21.21 -28.34 25.65
C PRO A 198 21.95 -29.68 25.62
N VAL A 199 21.27 -30.76 26.03
CA VAL A 199 21.82 -32.12 26.00
C VAL A 199 22.07 -32.59 24.57
N GLN A 200 21.11 -32.36 23.66
CA GLN A 200 21.27 -32.69 22.25
C GLN A 200 22.38 -31.88 21.58
N ARG A 201 22.59 -30.61 21.99
CA ARG A 201 23.71 -29.79 21.49
C ARG A 201 25.06 -30.39 21.88
N ALA A 202 25.24 -30.74 23.15
CA ALA A 202 26.47 -31.35 23.63
C ALA A 202 26.74 -32.69 22.92
N HIS A 203 25.70 -33.52 22.77
CA HIS A 203 25.80 -34.78 22.05
C HIS A 203 26.15 -34.57 20.57
N ALA A 204 25.51 -33.63 19.89
CA ALA A 204 25.80 -33.31 18.50
C ALA A 204 27.24 -32.81 18.31
N LEU A 205 27.75 -31.97 19.21
CA LEU A 205 29.14 -31.49 19.18
C LEU A 205 30.15 -32.63 19.37
N ALA A 206 29.89 -33.55 20.31
CA ALA A 206 30.75 -34.72 20.51
C ALA A 206 30.77 -35.63 19.27
N MET A 207 29.63 -35.84 18.62
CA MET A 207 29.53 -36.68 17.42
C MET A 207 30.26 -36.08 16.21
N LEU A 208 30.38 -34.75 16.13
CA LEU A 208 31.08 -34.06 15.04
C LEU A 208 32.60 -34.32 15.02
N ASN A 209 33.18 -34.85 16.10
CA ASN A 209 34.60 -35.25 16.12
C ASN A 209 34.88 -36.53 15.32
N CYS A 210 33.86 -37.39 15.14
CA CYS A 210 34.03 -38.71 14.53
C CYS A 210 33.15 -38.92 13.29
N GLN A 211 32.17 -38.04 13.03
CA GLN A 211 31.19 -38.19 11.95
C GLN A 211 31.05 -36.91 11.13
N SER A 212 30.61 -37.05 9.88
CA SER A 212 30.40 -35.91 8.99
C SER A 212 29.23 -35.03 9.45
N GLN A 213 29.30 -33.72 9.16
CA GLN A 213 28.22 -32.76 9.50
C GLN A 213 26.87 -33.18 8.90
N ALA A 214 26.86 -33.84 7.75
CA ALA A 214 25.65 -34.29 7.07
C ALA A 214 24.98 -35.46 7.82
N GLU A 215 25.76 -36.43 8.28
CA GLU A 215 25.25 -37.58 9.05
C GLU A 215 24.69 -37.15 10.40
N VAL A 216 25.41 -36.26 11.11
CA VAL A 216 24.94 -35.73 12.40
C VAL A 216 23.66 -34.91 12.20
N ALA A 217 23.58 -34.11 11.13
CA ALA A 217 22.39 -33.32 10.81
C ALA A 217 21.16 -34.21 10.56
N GLN A 218 21.32 -35.31 9.83
CA GLN A 218 20.26 -36.29 9.60
C GLN A 218 19.80 -36.97 10.90
N LYS A 219 20.73 -37.39 11.76
CA LYS A 219 20.41 -38.05 13.04
C LYS A 219 19.58 -37.17 13.98
N PHE A 220 19.85 -35.87 14.00
CA PHE A 220 19.10 -34.92 14.81
C PHE A 220 17.91 -34.27 14.07
N ASN A 221 17.65 -34.67 12.81
CA ASN A 221 16.64 -34.08 11.94
C ASN A 221 16.70 -32.54 11.88
N VAL A 222 17.92 -32.00 11.77
CA VAL A 222 18.16 -30.55 11.66
C VAL A 222 18.93 -30.24 10.40
N HIS A 223 18.71 -29.05 9.84
CA HIS A 223 19.49 -28.59 8.70
C HIS A 223 20.99 -28.47 9.09
N PRO A 224 21.96 -28.85 8.24
CA PRO A 224 23.40 -28.75 8.54
C PRO A 224 23.87 -27.36 8.98
N ARG A 225 23.19 -26.31 8.49
CA ARG A 225 23.40 -24.91 8.91
C ARG A 225 23.20 -24.69 10.42
N THR A 226 22.31 -25.45 11.06
CA THR A 226 22.11 -25.42 12.51
C THR A 226 23.37 -25.89 13.24
N LEU A 227 23.98 -27.00 12.80
CA LEU A 227 25.22 -27.52 13.39
C LEU A 227 26.40 -26.58 13.15
N ARG A 228 26.52 -26.01 11.94
CA ARG A 228 27.57 -25.01 11.65
C ARG A 228 27.45 -23.78 12.55
N ARG A 229 26.22 -23.29 12.80
CA ARG A 229 25.98 -22.19 13.73
C ARG A 229 26.38 -22.57 15.17
N LEU A 230 26.14 -23.81 15.59
CA LEU A 230 26.55 -24.29 16.90
C LEU A 230 28.07 -24.29 17.07
N LEU A 231 28.82 -24.78 16.06
CA LEU A 231 30.29 -24.74 16.08
C LEU A 231 30.84 -23.31 16.16
N GLN A 232 30.23 -22.36 15.45
CA GLN A 232 30.61 -20.95 15.50
C GLN A 232 30.29 -20.30 16.86
N GLU A 233 29.18 -20.68 17.49
CA GLU A 233 28.86 -20.23 18.86
C GLU A 233 29.87 -20.80 19.87
N GLU A 234 30.27 -22.07 19.72
CA GLU A 234 31.24 -22.73 20.59
C GLU A 234 32.63 -22.07 20.48
N SER A 235 33.13 -21.84 19.26
CA SER A 235 34.43 -21.22 19.05
C SER A 235 34.49 -19.78 19.57
N LYS A 236 33.39 -19.03 19.39
CA LYS A 236 33.26 -17.66 19.91
C LYS A 236 33.20 -17.63 21.44
N ASN A 237 32.50 -18.59 22.07
CA ASN A 237 32.47 -18.68 23.52
C ASN A 237 33.84 -19.07 24.09
N ALA A 238 34.58 -19.95 23.39
CA ALA A 238 35.95 -20.31 23.77
C ALA A 238 36.90 -19.10 23.70
N SER A 239 36.85 -18.29 22.64
CA SER A 239 37.69 -17.09 22.52
C SER A 239 37.37 -16.03 23.58
N LEU A 240 36.09 -15.85 23.92
CA LEU A 240 35.64 -14.91 24.96
C LEU A 240 36.04 -15.35 26.38
N ALA A 241 36.25 -16.66 26.60
CA ALA A 241 36.71 -17.20 27.87
C ALA A 241 38.22 -16.95 28.06
N SER A 242 39.03 -17.17 27.03
CA SER A 242 40.47 -16.91 27.05
C SER A 242 40.83 -15.43 27.25
N ASP A 243 40.03 -14.49 26.73
CA ASP A 243 40.27 -13.05 26.92
C ASP A 243 39.94 -12.57 28.35
N LYS A 244 39.04 -13.26 29.06
CA LYS A 244 38.68 -12.93 30.45
C LYS A 244 39.71 -13.39 31.47
N GLU A 245 40.42 -14.49 31.20
CA GLU A 245 41.48 -15.01 32.08
C GLU A 245 42.74 -14.13 32.07
N LEU A 246 42.92 -13.25 31.07
CA LEU A 246 44.03 -12.29 31.01
C LEU A 246 43.75 -10.97 31.75
N THR A 247 42.54 -10.76 32.29
CA THR A 247 42.09 -9.49 32.88
C THR A 247 41.65 -9.63 34.34
N VAL A 248 42.36 -10.45 35.13
CA VAL A 248 42.21 -10.52 36.59
C VAL A 248 43.56 -10.13 37.20
N PRO A 249 43.65 -9.05 38.00
CA PRO A 249 44.89 -8.64 38.66
C PRO A 249 45.33 -9.61 39.76
#